data_AF-A0A1Y3RKF7-F1
#
_entry.id   AF-A0A1Y3RKF7-F1
#
_cell.length_a   1.000
_cell.length_b   1.000
_cell.length_c   1.000
_cell.angle_alpha   90.00
_cell.angle_beta   90.00
_cell.angle_gamma   90.00
#
_symmetry.space_group_name_H-M   'P 1'
#
loop_
_entity.id
_entity.type
_entity.pdbx_description
1 polymer ?
#
loop_
_entity_poly.entity_id
_entity_poly.type
_entity_poly.pdbx_seq_one_letter_code
_entity_poly.pdbx_strand_id
1 'polypeptide(L)'
;MKQRKSRLVCLLLAGVMLFGLAACGKEKPKDPSKDTPPQPTEDHRQLTVGPFELRYKDAKILEASDGKDILMLTLDFTNNSKETISYLWAVLDWAEQDGADLDYAHASTYALYEVTESQDEEVAPGKTVEVQSAFILADPTKQVKVSFEEMDGGKSDTITIDPSSLSREPASGDTQSPAQTGETLLDWWNGDWYGWWTMNGCWGVYEELEGQRWDICGTIDIDEDYTGAVELWDEDYGPGEVMAAASVTLNEAGVGTHGTIMSESGWFSDMALEHADWIVDPGLMDYEDMICIDGYYENGEDEFHYEIYLRPWGTRWDDVNPEDMPKLYDDWYLPLIEAWEPMPDSIMGG
;
A
#
# COMPACT_ATOMS: atom_id res chain seq x y z
N MET A 1 19.87 -32.08 -13.88
CA MET A 1 19.62 -30.66 -13.56
C MET A 1 18.33 -30.28 -14.27
N LYS A 2 17.26 -30.05 -13.49
CA LYS A 2 15.86 -30.12 -13.91
C LYS A 2 15.44 -28.79 -14.56
N GLN A 3 14.86 -28.87 -15.77
CA GLN A 3 14.32 -27.74 -16.53
C GLN A 3 13.17 -27.07 -15.77
N ARG A 4 13.30 -25.76 -15.52
CA ARG A 4 12.22 -24.89 -15.04
C ARG A 4 11.33 -24.57 -16.26
N LYS A 5 10.14 -25.16 -16.33
CA LYS A 5 9.14 -24.84 -17.35
C LYS A 5 8.40 -23.59 -16.92
N SER A 6 8.72 -22.45 -17.53
CA SER A 6 7.84 -21.28 -17.53
C SER A 6 6.54 -21.67 -18.23
N ARG A 7 5.40 -21.51 -17.55
CA ARG A 7 4.07 -21.63 -18.12
C ARG A 7 3.34 -20.32 -17.86
N LEU A 8 3.31 -19.50 -18.89
CA LEU A 8 2.43 -18.36 -19.07
C LEU A 8 0.97 -18.83 -18.88
N VAL A 9 0.22 -18.23 -17.95
CA VAL A 9 -1.23 -18.45 -17.80
C VAL A 9 -1.92 -17.12 -18.03
N CYS A 10 -2.52 -16.96 -19.20
CA CYS A 10 -3.46 -15.89 -19.53
C CYS A 10 -4.81 -16.21 -18.88
N LEU A 11 -5.29 -15.34 -17.99
CA LEU A 11 -6.67 -15.34 -17.52
C LEU A 11 -7.52 -14.44 -18.42
N LEU A 12 -8.32 -15.06 -19.30
CA LEU A 12 -9.42 -14.42 -20.01
C LEU A 12 -10.71 -14.74 -19.25
N LEU A 13 -11.29 -13.75 -18.56
CA LEU A 13 -12.63 -13.87 -17.97
C LEU A 13 -13.70 -13.77 -19.08
N ALA A 14 -14.40 -14.87 -19.32
CA ALA A 14 -15.63 -14.88 -20.11
C ALA A 14 -16.85 -14.90 -19.17
N GLY A 15 -17.54 -13.76 -19.07
CA GLY A 15 -18.79 -13.63 -18.32
C GLY A 15 -19.92 -14.42 -18.97
N VAL A 16 -20.60 -15.26 -18.17
CA VAL A 16 -21.88 -15.87 -18.53
C VAL A 16 -22.91 -15.40 -17.51
N MET A 17 -23.73 -14.43 -17.90
CA MET A 17 -24.96 -14.07 -17.19
C MET A 17 -25.97 -15.21 -17.29
N LEU A 18 -26.49 -15.67 -16.15
CA LEU A 18 -27.71 -16.47 -16.08
C LEU A 18 -28.73 -15.76 -15.20
N PHE A 19 -29.80 -15.29 -15.85
CA PHE A 19 -31.00 -14.73 -15.23
C PHE A 19 -31.73 -15.80 -14.40
N GLY A 20 -31.84 -15.56 -13.08
CA GLY A 20 -32.70 -16.29 -12.16
C GLY A 20 -34.02 -15.56 -11.92
N LEU A 21 -35.12 -16.23 -12.21
CA LEU A 21 -36.51 -15.76 -12.13
C LEU A 21 -36.96 -15.45 -10.70
N ALA A 22 -37.76 -14.39 -10.57
CA ALA A 22 -38.49 -14.04 -9.35
C ALA A 22 -39.47 -15.15 -8.91
N ALA A 23 -39.38 -15.53 -7.64
CA ALA A 23 -40.44 -16.26 -6.94
C ALA A 23 -40.85 -15.46 -5.69
N CYS A 24 -41.97 -14.74 -5.80
CA CYS A 24 -42.63 -14.09 -4.67
C CYS A 24 -43.23 -15.14 -3.73
N GLY A 25 -42.65 -15.31 -2.54
CA GLY A 25 -43.25 -15.98 -1.40
C GLY A 25 -43.69 -14.96 -0.35
N LYS A 26 -44.98 -14.93 -0.02
CA LYS A 26 -45.55 -14.08 1.05
C LYS A 26 -45.15 -14.61 2.43
N GLU A 27 -44.45 -13.79 3.23
CA GLU A 27 -44.32 -14.02 4.68
C GLU A 27 -45.04 -12.94 5.51
N LYS A 28 -45.53 -13.38 6.68
CA LYS A 28 -46.36 -12.65 7.65
C LYS A 28 -45.53 -11.63 8.47
N PRO A 29 -46.18 -10.67 9.18
CA PRO A 29 -45.46 -9.56 9.81
C PRO A 29 -44.54 -10.06 10.93
N LYS A 30 -43.27 -9.64 10.89
CA LYS A 30 -42.28 -9.90 11.94
C LYS A 30 -42.54 -9.01 13.17
N ASP A 31 -42.34 -9.63 14.32
CA ASP A 31 -42.33 -9.04 15.66
C ASP A 31 -41.00 -8.29 15.85
N PRO A 32 -40.99 -6.95 16.03
CA PRO A 32 -39.78 -6.11 15.95
C PRO A 32 -38.84 -6.22 17.17
N SER A 33 -39.03 -7.20 18.05
CA SER A 33 -38.20 -7.40 19.25
C SER A 33 -37.28 -8.62 19.19
N LYS A 34 -36.98 -9.14 18.00
CA LYS A 34 -36.06 -10.28 17.78
C LYS A 34 -35.01 -10.05 16.67
N ASP A 35 -34.83 -8.80 16.25
CA ASP A 35 -33.90 -8.44 15.16
C ASP A 35 -32.45 -8.28 15.65
N THR A 36 -31.94 -9.24 16.43
CA THR A 36 -30.50 -9.43 16.59
C THR A 36 -30.14 -10.70 15.83
N PRO A 37 -29.53 -10.58 14.64
CA PRO A 37 -28.97 -11.74 13.94
C PRO A 37 -27.95 -12.46 14.85
N PRO A 38 -27.95 -13.80 14.88
CA PRO A 38 -27.06 -14.55 15.75
C PRO A 38 -25.62 -14.50 15.23
N GLN A 39 -24.68 -14.22 16.12
CA GLN A 39 -23.26 -14.54 15.96
C GLN A 39 -23.07 -16.02 15.57
N PRO A 40 -21.94 -16.40 14.93
CA PRO A 40 -21.71 -17.77 14.51
C PRO A 40 -21.95 -18.78 15.64
N THR A 41 -22.88 -19.70 15.41
CA THR A 41 -23.18 -20.82 16.32
C THR A 41 -21.98 -21.76 16.41
N GLU A 42 -21.77 -22.46 17.54
CA GLU A 42 -20.64 -23.39 17.75
C GLU A 42 -20.31 -24.29 16.55
N ASP A 43 -21.32 -24.88 15.89
CA ASP A 43 -21.11 -25.76 14.73
C ASP A 43 -20.60 -25.02 13.47
N HIS A 44 -20.89 -23.72 13.34
CA HIS A 44 -20.44 -22.86 12.22
C HIS A 44 -19.12 -22.15 12.54
N ARG A 45 -18.56 -22.36 13.74
CA ARG A 45 -17.25 -21.81 14.10
C ARG A 45 -16.10 -22.65 13.60
N GLN A 46 -16.33 -23.87 13.12
CA GLN A 46 -15.28 -24.75 12.60
C GLN A 46 -15.49 -24.94 11.09
N LEU A 47 -14.49 -24.53 10.31
CA LEU A 47 -14.48 -24.50 8.85
C LEU A 47 -13.41 -25.49 8.36
N THR A 48 -13.68 -26.17 7.25
CA THR A 48 -12.74 -27.14 6.66
C THR A 48 -12.34 -26.74 5.24
N VAL A 49 -11.08 -26.34 5.08
CA VAL A 49 -10.50 -25.88 3.81
C VAL A 49 -9.38 -26.84 3.41
N GLY A 50 -9.68 -27.79 2.53
CA GLY A 50 -8.67 -28.75 2.06
C GLY A 50 -8.19 -29.67 3.20
N PRO A 51 -6.88 -29.70 3.51
CA PRO A 51 -6.29 -30.33 4.70
C PRO A 51 -6.20 -29.39 5.91
N PHE A 52 -6.73 -28.18 5.83
CA PHE A 52 -6.67 -27.17 6.89
C PHE A 52 -7.98 -27.09 7.65
N GLU A 53 -7.90 -26.82 8.95
CA GLU A 53 -9.06 -26.48 9.79
C GLU A 53 -8.91 -25.02 10.23
N LEU A 54 -9.97 -24.24 10.05
CA LEU A 54 -10.08 -22.89 10.59
C LEU A 54 -11.12 -22.88 11.69
N ARG A 55 -10.83 -22.23 12.81
CA ARG A 55 -11.80 -22.06 13.90
C ARG A 55 -12.00 -20.59 14.19
N TYR A 56 -13.21 -20.09 13.97
CA TYR A 56 -13.64 -18.76 14.39
C TYR A 56 -13.46 -18.59 15.90
N LYS A 57 -12.69 -17.56 16.27
CA LYS A 57 -12.44 -17.19 17.66
C LYS A 57 -13.24 -15.95 18.05
N ASP A 58 -13.00 -14.86 17.34
CA ASP A 58 -13.60 -13.57 17.64
C ASP A 58 -13.63 -12.66 16.41
N ALA A 59 -14.39 -11.58 16.50
CA ALA A 59 -14.32 -10.48 15.56
C ALA A 59 -14.61 -9.15 16.26
N LYS A 60 -13.98 -8.08 15.79
CA LYS A 60 -14.23 -6.72 16.28
C LYS A 60 -14.21 -5.71 15.14
N ILE A 61 -14.77 -4.53 15.42
CA ILE A 61 -14.69 -3.38 14.54
C ILE A 61 -13.57 -2.46 15.03
N LEU A 62 -12.65 -2.15 14.12
CA LEU A 62 -11.68 -1.07 14.30
C LEU A 62 -12.21 0.17 13.57
N GLU A 63 -12.35 1.28 14.28
CA GLU A 63 -12.77 2.57 13.72
C GLU A 63 -11.53 3.29 13.17
N ALA A 64 -11.37 3.31 11.85
CA ALA A 64 -10.26 3.99 11.19
C ALA A 64 -10.45 5.52 11.21
N SER A 65 -9.34 6.26 11.17
CA SER A 65 -9.34 7.73 11.25
C SER A 65 -10.02 8.41 10.04
N ASP A 66 -10.10 7.71 8.91
CA ASP A 66 -10.82 8.13 7.69
C ASP A 66 -12.36 7.92 7.77
N GLY A 67 -12.86 7.41 8.89
CA GLY A 67 -14.28 7.15 9.12
C GLY A 67 -14.78 5.80 8.58
N LYS A 68 -13.90 4.93 8.10
CA LYS A 68 -14.25 3.55 7.69
C LYS A 68 -14.21 2.59 8.90
N ASP A 69 -15.18 1.68 8.94
CA ASP A 69 -15.21 0.59 9.92
C ASP A 69 -14.50 -0.64 9.33
N ILE A 70 -13.54 -1.21 10.05
CA ILE A 70 -12.79 -2.39 9.63
C ILE A 70 -13.21 -3.58 10.47
N LEU A 71 -13.65 -4.65 9.81
CA LEU A 71 -13.88 -5.94 10.44
C LEU A 71 -12.55 -6.67 10.60
N MET A 72 -12.06 -6.79 11.83
CA MET A 72 -10.96 -7.69 12.15
C MET A 72 -11.50 -9.03 12.65
N LEU A 73 -11.13 -10.09 11.95
CA LEU A 73 -11.50 -11.47 12.19
C LEU A 73 -10.31 -12.21 12.81
N THR A 74 -10.53 -12.96 13.88
CA THR A 74 -9.52 -13.82 14.49
C THR A 74 -9.91 -15.29 14.37
N LEU A 75 -8.97 -16.11 13.90
CA LEU A 75 -9.15 -17.54 13.65
C LEU A 75 -8.01 -18.33 14.29
N ASP A 76 -8.28 -19.56 14.73
CA ASP A 76 -7.21 -20.56 14.89
C ASP A 76 -7.04 -21.30 13.54
N PHE A 77 -5.86 -21.24 12.94
CA PHE A 77 -5.48 -22.02 11.76
C PHE A 77 -4.72 -23.27 12.18
N THR A 78 -5.24 -24.45 11.82
CA THR A 78 -4.60 -25.74 12.06
C THR A 78 -4.15 -26.40 10.77
N ASN A 79 -2.84 -26.63 10.64
CA ASN A 79 -2.26 -27.31 9.50
C ASN A 79 -2.34 -28.83 9.66
N ASN A 80 -3.37 -29.49 9.12
CA ASN A 80 -3.44 -30.96 9.08
C ASN A 80 -2.85 -31.57 7.79
N SER A 81 -2.11 -30.78 7.00
CA SER A 81 -1.38 -31.26 5.84
C SER A 81 -0.11 -32.03 6.27
N LYS A 82 0.71 -32.44 5.30
CA LYS A 82 1.99 -33.13 5.54
C LYS A 82 3.21 -32.22 5.47
N GLU A 83 3.04 -30.98 5.05
CA GLU A 83 4.12 -30.03 4.80
C GLU A 83 3.99 -28.86 5.76
N THR A 84 5.12 -28.22 6.07
CA THR A 84 5.09 -26.91 6.76
C THR A 84 4.61 -25.87 5.76
N ILE A 85 3.62 -25.06 6.16
CA ILE A 85 3.04 -24.02 5.32
C ILE A 85 2.45 -22.94 6.23
N SER A 86 2.55 -21.67 5.80
CA SER A 86 1.88 -20.56 6.47
C SER A 86 0.44 -20.41 6.00
N TYR A 87 -0.37 -19.64 6.72
CA TYR A 87 -1.76 -19.39 6.34
C TYR A 87 -1.85 -18.69 4.98
N LEU A 88 -0.99 -17.69 4.77
CA LEU A 88 -0.89 -16.90 3.53
C LEU A 88 -0.74 -17.76 2.27
N TRP A 89 0.01 -18.86 2.36
CA TRP A 89 0.23 -19.77 1.23
C TRP A 89 -0.76 -20.95 1.17
N ALA A 90 -1.55 -21.16 2.22
CA ALA A 90 -2.46 -22.30 2.36
C ALA A 90 -3.90 -21.96 1.96
N VAL A 91 -4.39 -20.80 2.37
CA VAL A 91 -5.79 -20.42 2.30
C VAL A 91 -5.92 -19.03 1.65
N LEU A 92 -6.77 -18.94 0.65
CA LEU A 92 -7.28 -17.68 0.12
C LEU A 92 -8.58 -17.34 0.85
N ASP A 93 -8.66 -16.19 1.48
CA ASP A 93 -9.90 -15.66 2.01
C ASP A 93 -10.40 -14.44 1.23
N TRP A 94 -11.68 -14.15 1.32
CA TRP A 94 -12.28 -12.88 0.86
C TRP A 94 -13.62 -12.65 1.56
N ALA A 95 -14.09 -11.42 1.60
CA ALA A 95 -15.35 -11.07 2.23
C ALA A 95 -16.29 -10.35 1.26
N GLU A 96 -17.59 -10.52 1.44
CA GLU A 96 -18.62 -9.85 0.65
C GLU A 96 -19.73 -9.24 1.54
N GLN A 97 -20.26 -8.09 1.11
CA GLN A 97 -21.50 -7.49 1.63
C GLN A 97 -22.50 -7.30 0.49
N ASP A 98 -23.72 -7.84 0.67
CA ASP A 98 -24.79 -7.77 -0.33
C ASP A 98 -24.37 -8.26 -1.75
N GLY A 99 -23.37 -9.16 -1.83
CA GLY A 99 -22.83 -9.73 -3.07
C GLY A 99 -21.78 -8.86 -3.79
N ALA A 100 -21.28 -7.80 -3.15
CA ALA A 100 -20.10 -7.06 -3.57
C ALA A 100 -18.91 -7.44 -2.69
N ASP A 101 -17.74 -7.63 -3.29
CA ASP A 101 -16.50 -7.93 -2.58
C ASP A 101 -16.07 -6.74 -1.73
N LEU A 102 -15.53 -7.04 -0.54
CA LEU A 102 -14.89 -6.08 0.34
C LEU A 102 -13.39 -6.07 0.11
N ASP A 103 -12.79 -4.90 0.28
CA ASP A 103 -11.34 -4.75 0.26
C ASP A 103 -10.71 -5.32 1.53
N TYR A 104 -9.53 -5.91 1.39
CA TYR A 104 -8.66 -6.20 2.52
C TYR A 104 -8.14 -4.91 3.15
N ALA A 105 -8.14 -4.84 4.48
CA ALA A 105 -7.40 -3.81 5.18
C ALA A 105 -5.92 -4.19 5.20
N HIS A 106 -5.06 -3.34 4.66
CA HIS A 106 -3.62 -3.58 4.59
C HIS A 106 -2.88 -2.91 5.76
N ALA A 107 -1.69 -3.41 6.07
CA ALA A 107 -0.91 -3.01 7.23
C ALA A 107 -0.32 -1.60 7.08
N SER A 108 -0.96 -0.59 7.68
CA SER A 108 -0.34 0.72 7.97
C SER A 108 -0.30 1.05 9.46
N THR A 109 -0.78 0.12 10.31
CA THR A 109 -0.85 0.28 11.78
C THR A 109 -0.28 -0.93 12.48
N TYR A 110 0.18 -0.75 13.73
CA TYR A 110 0.71 -1.84 14.55
C TYR A 110 -0.28 -3.02 14.68
N ALA A 111 -1.58 -2.75 14.75
CA ALA A 111 -2.62 -3.77 14.83
C ALA A 111 -2.79 -4.60 13.55
N LEU A 112 -2.52 -4.02 12.37
CA LEU A 112 -2.61 -4.73 11.08
C LEU A 112 -1.25 -5.31 10.64
N TYR A 113 -0.14 -4.82 11.18
CA TYR A 113 1.17 -5.45 11.04
C TYR A 113 1.18 -6.84 11.70
N GLU A 114 0.57 -6.97 12.90
CA GLU A 114 0.35 -8.28 13.55
C GLU A 114 -0.52 -9.22 12.70
N VAL A 115 -1.48 -8.68 11.93
CA VAL A 115 -2.28 -9.47 10.97
C VAL A 115 -1.36 -10.10 9.93
N THR A 116 -0.53 -9.31 9.25
CA THR A 116 0.40 -9.80 8.22
C THR A 116 1.43 -10.78 8.79
N GLU A 117 2.04 -10.50 9.94
CA GLU A 117 3.00 -11.43 10.56
C GLU A 117 2.34 -12.76 10.95
N SER A 118 1.11 -12.73 11.48
CA SER A 118 0.39 -13.95 11.86
C SER A 118 0.11 -14.86 10.66
N GLN A 119 -0.11 -14.28 9.48
CA GLN A 119 -0.40 -15.04 8.28
C GLN A 119 0.85 -15.67 7.62
N ASP A 120 2.03 -15.08 7.83
CA ASP A 120 3.30 -15.58 7.25
C ASP A 120 4.02 -16.62 8.14
N GLU A 121 3.60 -16.79 9.40
CA GLU A 121 4.21 -17.77 10.31
C GLU A 121 4.20 -19.21 9.73
N GLU A 122 5.37 -19.85 9.65
CA GLU A 122 5.49 -21.24 9.19
C GLU A 122 4.89 -22.23 10.19
N VAL A 123 3.80 -22.90 9.80
CA VAL A 123 3.07 -23.83 10.67
C VAL A 123 3.41 -25.28 10.33
N ALA A 124 4.01 -26.01 11.27
CA ALA A 124 4.32 -27.44 11.08
C ALA A 124 3.04 -28.32 11.07
N PRO A 125 3.08 -29.53 10.45
CA PRO A 125 1.97 -30.48 10.49
C PRO A 125 1.44 -30.79 11.90
N GLY A 126 0.11 -30.73 12.06
CA GLY A 126 -0.62 -30.92 13.31
C GLY A 126 -0.48 -29.77 14.31
N LYS A 127 0.06 -28.62 13.89
CA LYS A 127 0.15 -27.41 14.73
C LYS A 127 -0.98 -26.43 14.40
N THR A 128 -1.28 -25.62 15.40
CA THR A 128 -2.29 -24.58 15.38
C THR A 128 -1.63 -23.27 15.77
N VAL A 129 -1.90 -22.22 15.00
CA VAL A 129 -1.52 -20.83 15.30
C VAL A 129 -2.76 -19.95 15.21
N GLU A 130 -2.74 -18.81 15.87
CA GLU A 130 -3.80 -17.81 15.74
C GLU A 130 -3.45 -16.90 14.56
N VAL A 131 -4.42 -16.66 13.68
CA VAL A 131 -4.27 -15.79 12.51
C VAL A 131 -5.38 -14.77 12.52
N GLN A 132 -5.13 -13.64 11.89
CA GLN A 132 -6.12 -12.60 11.71
C GLN A 132 -6.34 -12.30 10.23
N SER A 133 -7.52 -11.81 9.88
CA SER A 133 -7.85 -11.25 8.58
C SER A 133 -8.64 -9.96 8.80
N ALA A 134 -8.42 -8.94 7.98
CA ALA A 134 -9.06 -7.65 8.17
C ALA A 134 -9.71 -7.16 6.86
N PHE A 135 -10.97 -6.74 6.94
CA PHE A 135 -11.79 -6.34 5.80
C PHE A 135 -12.44 -4.98 6.04
N ILE A 136 -12.44 -4.13 5.02
CA ILE A 136 -13.02 -2.80 5.09
C ILE A 136 -14.52 -2.90 4.81
N LEU A 137 -15.34 -2.44 5.76
CA LEU A 137 -16.80 -2.52 5.61
C LEU A 137 -17.31 -1.38 4.74
N ALA A 138 -18.15 -1.72 3.76
CA ALA A 138 -18.91 -0.74 3.01
C ALA A 138 -20.10 -0.20 3.83
N ASP A 139 -20.73 -1.06 4.64
CA ASP A 139 -21.83 -0.70 5.54
C ASP A 139 -21.76 -1.55 6.82
N PRO A 140 -21.46 -0.96 7.99
CA PRO A 140 -21.32 -1.70 9.25
C PRO A 140 -22.66 -2.19 9.84
N THR A 141 -23.77 -1.97 9.14
CA THR A 141 -25.08 -2.52 9.49
C THR A 141 -25.43 -3.78 8.68
N LYS A 142 -24.61 -4.13 7.67
CA LYS A 142 -24.82 -5.29 6.80
C LYS A 142 -23.99 -6.48 7.23
N GLN A 143 -24.58 -7.66 7.09
CA GLN A 143 -23.86 -8.92 7.32
C GLN A 143 -22.71 -9.06 6.32
N VAL A 144 -21.62 -9.63 6.79
CA VAL A 144 -20.42 -9.91 6.02
C VAL A 144 -20.32 -11.42 5.85
N LYS A 145 -20.24 -11.91 4.62
CA LYS A 145 -19.91 -13.30 4.36
C LYS A 145 -18.43 -13.40 4.03
N VAL A 146 -17.68 -14.09 4.88
CA VAL A 146 -16.25 -14.38 4.66
C VAL A 146 -16.14 -15.79 4.12
N SER A 147 -15.46 -15.92 2.99
CA SER A 147 -15.23 -17.18 2.29
C SER A 147 -13.75 -17.53 2.36
N PHE A 148 -13.46 -18.82 2.43
CA PHE A 148 -12.11 -19.37 2.51
C PHE A 148 -11.98 -20.48 1.49
N GLU A 149 -10.89 -20.52 0.74
CA GLU A 149 -10.61 -21.51 -0.30
C GLU A 149 -9.16 -21.98 -0.21
N GLU A 150 -8.91 -23.25 -0.55
CA GLU A 150 -7.56 -23.79 -0.69
C GLU A 150 -6.84 -23.08 -1.84
N MET A 151 -5.59 -22.64 -1.65
CA MET A 151 -4.86 -21.84 -2.66
C MET A 151 -4.70 -22.51 -4.04
N ASP A 152 -4.89 -23.82 -4.14
CA ASP A 152 -4.89 -24.56 -5.41
C ASP A 152 -6.28 -24.64 -6.09
N GLY A 153 -7.29 -23.95 -5.55
CA GLY A 153 -8.67 -23.89 -6.06
C GLY A 153 -9.51 -25.11 -5.70
N GLY A 154 -9.17 -25.79 -4.61
CA GLY A 154 -9.73 -27.07 -4.20
C GLY A 154 -11.06 -26.96 -3.44
N LYS A 155 -10.97 -26.97 -2.10
CA LYS A 155 -12.13 -26.92 -1.22
C LYS A 155 -12.31 -25.53 -0.63
N SER A 156 -13.56 -25.13 -0.42
CA SER A 156 -13.91 -23.88 0.21
C SER A 156 -14.94 -24.05 1.33
N ASP A 157 -14.97 -23.11 2.25
CA ASP A 157 -15.98 -22.99 3.31
C ASP A 157 -16.27 -21.51 3.60
N THR A 158 -17.34 -21.20 4.33
CA THR A 158 -17.77 -19.81 4.54
C THR A 158 -18.35 -19.58 5.93
N ILE A 159 -18.15 -18.38 6.47
CA ILE A 159 -18.80 -17.91 7.70
C ILE A 159 -19.53 -16.60 7.44
N THR A 160 -20.61 -16.35 8.18
CA THR A 160 -21.33 -15.07 8.14
C THR A 160 -21.21 -14.37 9.48
N ILE A 161 -20.80 -13.11 9.44
CA ILE A 161 -20.56 -12.25 10.59
C ILE A 161 -21.57 -11.10 10.54
N ASP A 162 -22.12 -10.73 11.69
CA ASP A 162 -22.97 -9.54 11.83
C ASP A 162 -22.20 -8.43 12.57
N PRO A 163 -21.66 -7.44 11.84
CA PRO A 163 -20.90 -6.33 12.42
C PRO A 163 -21.67 -5.52 13.47
N SER A 164 -23.01 -5.46 13.38
CA SER A 164 -23.84 -4.62 14.25
C SER A 164 -23.82 -5.02 15.73
N SER A 165 -23.31 -6.22 16.02
CA SER A 165 -23.22 -6.79 17.37
C SER A 165 -21.79 -6.92 17.91
N LEU A 166 -20.79 -6.46 17.15
CA LEU A 166 -19.37 -6.54 17.52
C LEU A 166 -18.95 -5.37 18.40
N SER A 167 -17.91 -5.57 19.21
CA SER A 167 -17.25 -4.48 19.92
C SER A 167 -16.52 -3.55 18.95
N ARG A 168 -16.53 -2.26 19.26
CA ARG A 168 -15.86 -1.19 18.50
C ARG A 168 -14.69 -0.65 19.31
N GLU A 169 -13.54 -0.52 18.67
CA GLU A 169 -12.32 0.07 19.23
C GLU A 169 -11.73 1.06 18.23
N PRO A 170 -11.13 2.18 18.67
CA PRO A 170 -10.39 3.04 17.76
C PRO A 170 -9.23 2.22 17.17
N ALA A 171 -9.02 2.30 15.86
CA ALA A 171 -7.79 1.80 15.27
C ALA A 171 -6.62 2.58 15.89
N SER A 172 -5.66 1.85 16.45
CA SER A 172 -4.46 2.47 17.02
C SER A 172 -3.49 2.74 15.87
N GLY A 173 -3.53 3.96 15.31
CA GLY A 173 -2.77 4.36 14.13
C GLY A 173 -3.66 4.56 12.89
N ASP A 174 -3.19 5.38 11.94
CA ASP A 174 -3.89 5.69 10.70
C ASP A 174 -4.01 4.43 9.84
N THR A 175 -5.23 3.94 9.67
CA THR A 175 -5.49 2.73 8.90
C THR A 175 -5.79 3.11 7.45
N GLN A 176 -4.88 2.81 6.53
CA GLN A 176 -5.04 3.09 5.11
C GLN A 176 -5.55 1.87 4.33
N SER A 177 -6.32 2.17 3.28
CA SER A 177 -7.14 1.32 2.42
C SER A 177 -6.68 1.54 0.97
N PRO A 178 -6.50 0.52 0.10
CA PRO A 178 -6.10 0.78 -1.27
C PRO A 178 -7.25 0.61 -2.26
N ALA A 179 -7.90 1.74 -2.54
CA ALA A 179 -8.12 2.24 -3.89
C ALA A 179 -8.30 3.73 -3.70
N GLN A 180 -7.18 4.46 -3.72
CA GLN A 180 -7.22 5.90 -3.50
C GLN A 180 -8.01 6.53 -4.65
N THR A 181 -9.24 6.98 -4.37
CA THR A 181 -9.96 7.91 -5.23
C THR A 181 -9.08 9.14 -5.47
N GLY A 182 -9.21 9.82 -6.61
CA GLY A 182 -8.31 10.93 -7.01
C GLY A 182 -7.82 11.85 -5.90
N GLU A 183 -8.70 12.28 -4.99
CA GLU A 183 -8.33 13.12 -3.83
C GLU A 183 -7.24 12.49 -2.93
N THR A 184 -7.36 11.21 -2.59
CA THR A 184 -6.38 10.52 -1.73
C THR A 184 -5.05 10.24 -2.43
N LEU A 185 -5.04 10.10 -3.76
CA LEU A 185 -3.82 9.95 -4.55
C LEU A 185 -3.07 11.28 -4.62
N LEU A 186 -3.81 12.37 -4.85
CA LEU A 186 -3.29 13.73 -4.80
C LEU A 186 -2.76 14.08 -3.40
N ASP A 187 -3.46 13.69 -2.33
CA ASP A 187 -3.03 13.95 -0.95
C ASP A 187 -1.69 13.29 -0.58
N TRP A 188 -1.37 12.13 -1.18
CA TRP A 188 -0.09 11.46 -0.93
C TRP A 188 1.06 12.09 -1.72
N TRP A 189 0.81 12.45 -2.98
CA TRP A 189 1.84 13.07 -3.81
C TRP A 189 2.10 14.52 -3.43
N ASN A 190 1.05 15.29 -3.15
CA ASN A 190 1.15 16.73 -2.95
C ASN A 190 1.79 17.08 -1.61
N GLY A 191 2.70 18.04 -1.66
CA GLY A 191 3.35 18.59 -0.47
C GLY A 191 4.85 18.72 -0.62
N ASP A 192 5.49 18.85 0.54
CA ASP A 192 6.92 19.02 0.69
C ASP A 192 7.62 17.66 0.78
N TRP A 193 8.80 17.55 0.17
CA TRP A 193 9.60 16.32 0.08
C TRP A 193 11.05 16.58 0.44
N TYR A 194 11.70 15.60 1.04
CA TYR A 194 13.12 15.65 1.38
C TYR A 194 13.81 14.31 1.14
N GLY A 195 15.06 14.37 0.72
CA GLY A 195 15.91 13.21 0.59
C GLY A 195 17.28 13.58 0.07
N TRP A 196 17.75 12.86 -0.94
CA TRP A 196 19.08 13.05 -1.51
C TRP A 196 19.15 12.64 -2.97
N TRP A 197 20.18 13.09 -3.68
CA TRP A 197 20.46 12.66 -5.03
C TRP A 197 21.94 12.36 -5.27
N THR A 198 22.23 11.53 -6.27
CA THR A 198 23.58 11.13 -6.65
C THR A 198 23.83 11.31 -8.14
N MET A 199 25.12 11.46 -8.48
CA MET A 199 25.61 11.41 -9.87
C MET A 199 26.44 10.15 -10.08
N ASN A 200 26.10 9.37 -11.10
CA ASN A 200 26.77 8.12 -11.45
C ASN A 200 27.11 8.08 -12.94
N GLY A 201 28.14 7.33 -13.32
CA GLY A 201 28.53 7.20 -14.73
C GLY A 201 28.95 8.54 -15.34
N CYS A 202 29.57 9.41 -14.56
CA CYS A 202 29.93 10.76 -14.95
C CYS A 202 31.00 10.78 -16.04
N TRP A 203 30.82 11.67 -17.00
CA TRP A 203 31.74 11.91 -18.10
C TRP A 203 31.92 13.41 -18.36
N GLY A 204 33.01 13.76 -19.03
CA GLY A 204 33.35 15.15 -19.34
C GLY A 204 33.73 15.94 -18.08
N VAL A 205 33.16 17.12 -17.88
CA VAL A 205 33.45 17.97 -16.71
C VAL A 205 32.99 17.38 -15.39
N TYR A 206 32.13 16.37 -15.42
CA TYR A 206 31.55 15.75 -14.22
C TYR A 206 32.33 14.55 -13.68
N GLU A 207 33.43 14.12 -14.32
CA GLU A 207 34.22 12.95 -13.88
C GLU A 207 34.65 13.02 -12.41
N GLU A 208 34.91 14.22 -11.87
CA GLU A 208 35.28 14.42 -10.46
C GLU A 208 34.10 14.34 -9.48
N LEU A 209 32.86 14.35 -9.99
CA LEU A 209 31.63 14.26 -9.21
C LEU A 209 31.06 12.83 -9.15
N GLU A 210 31.76 11.83 -9.68
CA GLU A 210 31.32 10.43 -9.65
C GLU A 210 31.04 9.94 -8.23
N GLY A 211 29.82 9.46 -8.00
CA GLY A 211 29.33 8.94 -6.72
C GLY A 211 29.16 10.01 -5.64
N GLN A 212 29.29 11.30 -5.98
CA GLN A 212 28.96 12.38 -5.07
C GLN A 212 27.45 12.43 -4.84
N ARG A 213 27.09 12.98 -3.68
CA ARG A 213 25.74 12.97 -3.16
C ARG A 213 25.45 14.28 -2.43
N TRP A 214 24.24 14.78 -2.62
CA TRP A 214 23.74 15.99 -1.98
C TRP A 214 22.34 15.77 -1.43
N ASP A 215 22.03 16.50 -0.37
CA ASP A 215 20.69 16.54 0.20
C ASP A 215 19.79 17.42 -0.68
N ILE A 216 18.53 17.04 -0.82
CA ILE A 216 17.59 17.69 -1.75
C ILE A 216 16.21 17.84 -1.13
N CYS A 217 15.59 18.98 -1.40
CA CYS A 217 14.22 19.31 -1.07
C CYS A 217 13.41 19.45 -2.36
N GLY A 218 12.10 19.30 -2.24
CA GLY A 218 11.23 19.51 -3.37
C GLY A 218 9.77 19.70 -2.97
N THR A 219 9.00 20.23 -3.91
CA THR A 219 7.55 20.35 -3.80
C THR A 219 6.90 19.64 -4.97
N ILE A 220 5.83 18.93 -4.67
CA ILE A 220 4.95 18.33 -5.66
C ILE A 220 3.57 18.99 -5.48
N ASP A 221 3.02 19.52 -6.56
CA ASP A 221 1.72 20.19 -6.58
C ASP A 221 0.95 19.77 -7.83
N ILE A 222 -0.08 18.95 -7.64
CA ILE A 222 -0.89 18.31 -8.67
C ILE A 222 -2.34 18.68 -8.43
N ASP A 223 -2.96 19.22 -9.48
CA ASP A 223 -4.36 19.65 -9.48
C ASP A 223 -5.33 18.46 -9.58
N GLU A 224 -6.62 18.73 -9.35
CA GLU A 224 -7.72 17.76 -9.46
C GLU A 224 -7.83 17.09 -10.85
N ASP A 225 -7.21 17.67 -11.89
CA ASP A 225 -7.15 17.09 -13.22
C ASP A 225 -5.94 16.15 -13.44
N TYR A 226 -5.21 15.84 -12.37
CA TYR A 226 -4.01 15.00 -12.33
C TYR A 226 -2.84 15.54 -13.16
N THR A 227 -2.85 16.85 -13.43
CA THR A 227 -1.70 17.56 -14.00
C THR A 227 -1.09 18.45 -12.94
N GLY A 228 0.22 18.63 -12.97
CA GLY A 228 0.90 19.32 -11.90
C GLY A 228 2.33 19.70 -12.22
N ALA A 229 3.06 20.05 -11.16
CA ALA A 229 4.47 20.37 -11.19
C ALA A 229 5.24 19.66 -10.08
N VAL A 230 6.48 19.32 -10.39
CA VAL A 230 7.52 18.91 -9.44
C VAL A 230 8.63 19.93 -9.53
N GLU A 231 9.02 20.52 -8.40
CA GLU A 231 10.13 21.47 -8.30
C GLU A 231 11.13 20.94 -7.27
N LEU A 232 12.42 20.87 -7.62
CA LEU A 232 13.47 20.29 -6.79
C LEU A 232 14.67 21.23 -6.66
N TRP A 233 15.24 21.33 -5.46
CA TRP A 233 16.45 22.12 -5.18
C TRP A 233 17.31 21.45 -4.12
N ASP A 234 18.61 21.41 -4.36
CA ASP A 234 19.58 20.85 -3.41
C ASP A 234 20.24 21.95 -2.57
N GLU A 235 21.33 21.59 -1.88
CA GLU A 235 22.14 22.47 -1.02
C GLU A 235 22.67 23.74 -1.72
N ASP A 236 22.86 23.72 -3.05
CA ASP A 236 23.38 24.85 -3.83
C ASP A 236 22.27 25.75 -4.40
N TYR A 237 21.01 25.33 -4.29
CA TYR A 237 19.84 25.97 -4.88
C TYR A 237 18.78 26.33 -3.82
N GLY A 238 17.68 26.97 -4.24
CA GLY A 238 16.54 27.27 -3.38
C GLY A 238 15.21 27.33 -4.16
N PRO A 239 14.05 27.47 -3.51
CA PRO A 239 12.72 27.39 -4.12
C PRO A 239 12.42 28.54 -5.09
N GLY A 240 13.31 29.54 -5.22
CA GLY A 240 13.23 30.59 -6.23
C GLY A 240 14.17 30.41 -7.43
N GLU A 241 15.12 29.47 -7.33
CA GLU A 241 16.10 29.10 -8.35
C GLU A 241 16.31 27.59 -8.20
N VAL A 242 15.34 26.82 -8.69
CA VAL A 242 15.29 25.37 -8.53
C VAL A 242 16.23 24.68 -9.53
N MET A 243 16.84 23.58 -9.10
CA MET A 243 17.70 22.75 -9.94
C MET A 243 16.88 22.06 -11.03
N ALA A 244 15.66 21.64 -10.71
CA ALA A 244 14.77 21.00 -11.66
C ALA A 244 13.33 21.47 -11.48
N ALA A 245 12.62 21.60 -12.60
CA ALA A 245 11.19 21.84 -12.62
C ALA A 245 10.57 21.02 -13.76
N ALA A 246 9.60 20.17 -13.43
CA ALA A 246 8.89 19.34 -14.40
C ALA A 246 7.39 19.60 -14.31
N SER A 247 6.74 19.83 -15.44
CA SER A 247 5.30 19.61 -15.55
C SER A 247 5.06 18.12 -15.66
N VAL A 248 4.11 17.61 -14.90
CA VAL A 248 3.87 16.18 -14.75
C VAL A 248 2.41 15.81 -14.93
N THR A 249 2.18 14.53 -15.26
CA THR A 249 0.88 13.88 -15.14
C THR A 249 0.95 12.75 -14.12
N LEU A 250 -0.09 12.63 -13.31
CA LEU A 250 -0.29 11.56 -12.37
C LEU A 250 -1.30 10.56 -12.93
N ASN A 251 -0.97 9.28 -12.84
CA ASN A 251 -1.80 8.19 -13.31
C ASN A 251 -1.99 7.17 -12.19
N GLU A 252 -3.18 6.57 -12.09
CA GLU A 252 -3.50 5.56 -11.08
C GLU A 252 -2.79 4.21 -11.30
N ALA A 253 -2.31 3.93 -12.52
CA ALA A 253 -1.55 2.72 -12.82
C ALA A 253 -0.13 2.80 -12.25
N GLY A 254 0.35 1.68 -11.74
CA GLY A 254 1.68 1.48 -11.15
C GLY A 254 1.77 0.08 -10.57
N VAL A 255 2.91 -0.26 -9.97
CA VAL A 255 3.11 -1.50 -9.21
C VAL A 255 2.48 -1.39 -7.81
N GLY A 256 2.48 -0.19 -7.23
CA GLY A 256 1.97 0.11 -5.90
C GLY A 256 0.63 0.85 -5.88
N THR A 257 0.26 1.35 -4.70
CA THR A 257 -1.03 2.02 -4.41
C THR A 257 -1.03 3.52 -4.71
N HIS A 258 0.15 4.09 -4.95
CA HIS A 258 0.35 5.52 -5.16
C HIS A 258 0.48 5.88 -6.64
N GLY A 259 0.07 5.00 -7.55
CA GLY A 259 0.09 5.30 -8.98
C GLY A 259 1.49 5.60 -9.52
N THR A 260 1.58 6.42 -10.56
CA THR A 260 2.84 6.79 -11.20
C THR A 260 2.77 8.22 -11.72
N ILE A 261 3.84 8.98 -11.47
CA ILE A 261 4.07 10.28 -12.09
C ILE A 261 4.92 10.10 -13.35
N MET A 262 4.58 10.86 -14.40
CA MET A 262 5.38 10.96 -15.61
C MET A 262 5.68 12.43 -15.92
N SER A 263 6.90 12.73 -16.37
CA SER A 263 7.21 14.07 -16.90
C SER A 263 6.47 14.30 -18.22
N GLU A 264 6.03 15.54 -18.45
CA GLU A 264 5.44 15.99 -19.72
C GLU A 264 6.32 17.03 -20.40
N SER A 265 6.95 17.89 -19.61
CA SER A 265 7.92 18.88 -20.05
C SER A 265 8.68 19.43 -18.84
N GLY A 266 9.74 20.20 -19.06
CA GLY A 266 10.43 20.88 -17.96
C GLY A 266 11.92 20.96 -18.21
N TRP A 267 12.69 20.99 -17.13
CA TRP A 267 14.14 20.93 -17.18
C TRP A 267 14.72 20.31 -15.91
N PHE A 268 15.88 19.70 -16.09
CA PHE A 268 16.82 19.35 -15.03
C PHE A 268 18.14 20.05 -15.34
N SER A 269 18.63 20.89 -14.42
CA SER A 269 19.71 21.84 -14.68
C SER A 269 19.40 22.69 -15.92
N ASP A 270 20.19 22.54 -16.98
CA ASP A 270 20.12 23.25 -18.25
C ASP A 270 19.58 22.36 -19.39
N MET A 271 19.17 21.13 -19.09
CA MET A 271 18.62 20.18 -20.05
C MET A 271 17.10 20.12 -19.97
N ALA A 272 16.45 20.14 -21.14
CA ALA A 272 15.00 20.02 -21.22
C ALA A 272 14.56 18.58 -20.90
N LEU A 273 13.49 18.44 -20.11
CA LEU A 273 12.79 17.18 -19.92
C LEU A 273 11.70 17.04 -20.98
N GLU A 274 11.64 15.87 -21.61
CA GLU A 274 10.58 15.43 -22.52
C GLU A 274 9.55 14.54 -21.80
N HIS A 275 8.52 14.15 -22.56
CA HIS A 275 7.50 13.24 -22.06
C HIS A 275 8.11 11.89 -21.68
N ALA A 276 7.86 11.46 -20.43
CA ALA A 276 8.31 10.20 -19.86
C ALA A 276 9.84 10.04 -19.70
N ASP A 277 10.59 11.16 -19.68
CA ASP A 277 11.98 11.15 -19.21
C ASP A 277 12.06 10.80 -17.72
N TRP A 278 11.07 11.23 -16.93
CA TRP A 278 10.82 10.73 -15.59
C TRP A 278 9.58 9.82 -15.60
N ILE A 279 9.72 8.63 -15.03
CA ILE A 279 8.62 7.70 -14.72
C ILE A 279 8.82 7.23 -13.28
N VAL A 280 8.00 7.74 -12.39
CA VAL A 280 8.19 7.60 -10.94
C VAL A 280 7.07 6.74 -10.37
N ASP A 281 7.39 5.52 -9.97
CA ASP A 281 6.46 4.56 -9.37
C ASP A 281 6.93 4.19 -7.95
N PRO A 282 6.26 4.69 -6.90
CA PRO A 282 6.62 4.39 -5.51
C PRO A 282 6.57 2.89 -5.19
N GLY A 283 5.77 2.10 -5.92
CA GLY A 283 5.66 0.66 -5.75
C GLY A 283 6.89 -0.13 -6.19
N LEU A 284 7.90 0.53 -6.77
CA LEU A 284 9.19 -0.06 -7.12
C LEU A 284 10.23 0.09 -6.00
N MET A 285 9.92 0.83 -4.95
CA MET A 285 10.86 1.11 -3.86
C MET A 285 10.86 0.02 -2.80
N ASP A 286 12.03 -0.21 -2.20
CA ASP A 286 12.20 -1.17 -1.09
C ASP A 286 11.72 -0.60 0.26
N TYR A 287 11.57 0.72 0.35
CA TYR A 287 11.14 1.43 1.55
C TYR A 287 9.80 2.13 1.32
N GLU A 288 8.94 2.13 2.34
CA GLU A 288 7.65 2.83 2.30
C GLU A 288 7.84 4.35 2.21
N ASP A 289 6.85 5.04 1.65
CA ASP A 289 6.85 6.49 1.50
C ASP A 289 8.10 7.03 0.80
N MET A 290 8.66 6.26 -0.13
CA MET A 290 9.84 6.63 -0.89
C MET A 290 9.51 6.65 -2.38
N ILE A 291 10.07 7.63 -3.07
CA ILE A 291 10.08 7.70 -4.53
C ILE A 291 11.51 7.78 -5.03
N CYS A 292 11.74 7.29 -6.26
CA CYS A 292 12.99 7.48 -6.98
C CYS A 292 12.71 8.13 -8.34
N ILE A 293 13.35 9.28 -8.58
CA ILE A 293 13.45 9.88 -9.92
C ILE A 293 14.78 9.44 -10.50
N ASP A 294 14.72 8.56 -11.47
CA ASP A 294 15.86 8.07 -12.23
C ASP A 294 15.88 8.79 -13.58
N GLY A 295 17.02 9.37 -13.94
CA GLY A 295 17.15 10.09 -15.20
C GLY A 295 18.58 10.19 -15.70
N TYR A 296 18.72 10.74 -16.91
CA TYR A 296 20.00 10.87 -17.59
C TYR A 296 20.21 12.29 -18.10
N TYR A 297 21.38 12.85 -17.81
CA TYR A 297 21.83 14.14 -18.31
C TYR A 297 22.85 13.92 -19.44
N GLU A 298 22.65 14.62 -20.56
CA GLU A 298 23.58 14.65 -21.69
C GLU A 298 23.59 16.03 -22.34
N ASN A 299 24.70 16.76 -22.20
CA ASN A 299 24.94 18.03 -22.89
C ASN A 299 26.27 17.99 -23.63
N GLY A 300 26.24 17.52 -24.87
CA GLY A 300 27.43 17.47 -25.72
C GLY A 300 28.39 16.34 -25.34
N GLU A 301 29.51 16.68 -24.70
CA GLU A 301 30.48 15.69 -24.19
C GLU A 301 30.37 15.50 -22.66
N ASP A 302 29.42 16.19 -22.01
CA ASP A 302 29.21 16.12 -20.57
C ASP A 302 27.95 15.29 -20.29
N GLU A 303 28.10 14.18 -19.55
CA GLU A 303 27.05 13.18 -19.34
C GLU A 303 27.09 12.64 -17.91
N PHE A 304 25.93 12.29 -17.35
CA PHE A 304 25.82 11.48 -16.13
C PHE A 304 24.41 10.91 -15.97
N HIS A 305 24.31 9.80 -15.24
CA HIS A 305 23.07 9.28 -14.71
C HIS A 305 22.82 9.89 -13.32
N TYR A 306 21.57 10.22 -13.01
CA TYR A 306 21.20 10.71 -11.70
C TYR A 306 20.04 9.91 -11.12
N GLU A 307 20.09 9.71 -9.82
CA GLU A 307 19.02 9.11 -9.03
C GLU A 307 18.68 10.07 -7.89
N ILE A 308 17.40 10.38 -7.72
CA ILE A 308 16.89 11.26 -6.67
C ILE A 308 15.92 10.46 -5.81
N TYR A 309 16.26 10.25 -4.55
CA TYR A 309 15.43 9.53 -3.59
C TYR A 309 14.79 10.54 -2.65
N LEU A 310 13.47 10.50 -2.54
CA LEU A 310 12.68 11.45 -1.74
C LEU A 310 11.67 10.71 -0.88
N ARG A 311 11.38 11.27 0.30
CA ARG A 311 10.23 10.92 1.14
C ARG A 311 9.43 12.18 1.51
N PRO A 312 8.14 12.08 1.86
CA PRO A 312 7.39 13.23 2.33
C PRO A 312 8.09 13.91 3.50
N TRP A 313 8.07 15.24 3.53
CA TRP A 313 8.59 16.03 4.63
C TRP A 313 7.88 15.65 5.93
N GLY A 314 8.65 15.44 6.99
CA GLY A 314 8.13 14.93 8.27
C GLY A 314 8.31 13.43 8.45
N THR A 315 8.62 12.68 7.40
CA THR A 315 8.88 11.25 7.48
C THR A 315 10.26 10.99 8.11
N ARG A 316 10.31 10.07 9.08
CA ARG A 316 11.56 9.60 9.71
C ARG A 316 12.26 8.60 8.79
N TRP A 317 13.58 8.57 8.85
CA TRP A 317 14.42 7.64 8.06
C TRP A 317 14.98 6.50 8.91
N ASP A 318 14.44 6.30 10.12
CA ASP A 318 14.94 5.33 11.10
C ASP A 318 14.79 3.85 10.62
N ASP A 319 13.95 3.62 9.61
CA ASP A 319 13.70 2.34 8.91
C ASP A 319 14.70 2.06 7.77
N VAL A 320 15.44 3.07 7.32
CA VAL A 320 16.35 3.00 6.18
C VAL A 320 17.76 2.66 6.65
N ASN A 321 18.52 1.91 5.84
CA ASN A 321 19.92 1.65 6.17
C ASN A 321 20.70 2.98 6.28
N PRO A 322 21.64 3.12 7.23
CA PRO A 322 22.37 4.38 7.41
C PRO A 322 23.15 4.88 6.19
N GLU A 323 23.53 3.99 5.27
CA GLU A 323 24.21 4.35 4.02
C GLU A 323 23.24 5.01 3.00
N ASP A 324 21.95 4.70 3.11
CA ASP A 324 20.87 5.17 2.24
C ASP A 324 20.14 6.40 2.82
N MET A 325 20.50 6.88 4.01
CA MET A 325 19.90 8.05 4.68
C MET A 325 20.54 9.38 4.25
N PRO A 326 19.77 10.48 4.07
CA PRO A 326 20.31 11.81 3.76
C PRO A 326 21.46 12.21 4.68
N LYS A 327 22.46 12.90 4.14
CA LYS A 327 23.68 13.22 4.89
C LYS A 327 23.39 14.17 6.05
N LEU A 328 22.41 15.05 5.90
CA LEU A 328 22.01 16.02 6.92
C LEU A 328 20.83 15.53 7.78
N TYR A 329 20.47 14.23 7.71
CA TYR A 329 19.35 13.67 8.47
C TYR A 329 19.45 13.97 9.97
N ASP A 330 20.52 13.54 10.64
CA ASP A 330 20.67 13.68 12.09
C ASP A 330 20.92 15.14 12.54
N ASP A 331 21.70 15.88 11.75
CA ASP A 331 22.24 17.18 12.15
C ASP A 331 21.32 18.36 11.78
N TRP A 332 20.44 18.19 10.79
CA TRP A 332 19.59 19.27 10.29
C TRP A 332 18.11 18.89 10.20
N TYR A 333 17.78 17.79 9.53
CA TYR A 333 16.38 17.42 9.26
C TYR A 333 15.65 16.94 10.51
N LEU A 334 16.22 15.96 11.23
CA LEU A 334 15.60 15.35 12.41
C LEU A 334 15.26 16.38 13.50
N PRO A 335 16.14 17.35 13.85
CA PRO A 335 15.79 18.42 14.77
C PRO A 335 14.58 19.27 14.34
N LEU A 336 14.40 19.53 13.04
CA LEU A 336 13.26 20.27 12.51
C LEU A 336 11.97 19.45 12.63
N ILE A 337 12.03 18.16 12.29
CA ILE A 337 10.87 17.26 12.40
C ILE A 337 10.45 17.07 13.87
N GLU A 338 11.39 16.89 14.80
CA GLU A 338 11.08 16.79 16.23
C GLU A 338 10.48 18.07 16.81
N ALA A 339 10.78 19.21 16.21
CA ALA A 339 10.21 20.51 16.54
C ALA A 339 8.88 20.81 15.81
N TRP A 340 8.44 19.93 14.91
CA TRP A 340 7.26 20.13 14.04
C TRP A 340 7.36 21.37 13.15
N GLU A 341 8.57 21.68 12.68
CA GLU A 341 8.80 22.81 11.78
C GLU A 341 8.46 22.42 10.33
N PRO A 342 7.88 23.34 9.54
CA PRO A 342 7.65 23.11 8.11
C PRO A 342 8.98 23.04 7.34
N MET A 343 8.93 22.56 6.09
CA MET A 343 10.11 22.57 5.23
C MET A 343 10.61 24.01 5.04
N PRO A 344 11.87 24.31 5.36
CA PRO A 344 12.42 25.64 5.19
C PRO A 344 12.73 25.92 3.72
N ASP A 345 12.76 27.20 3.35
CA ASP A 345 13.11 27.64 1.99
C ASP A 345 14.56 27.31 1.57
N SER A 346 15.41 26.80 2.44
CA SER A 346 16.78 26.44 2.06
C SER A 346 17.33 25.39 3.00
N ILE A 347 18.06 24.44 2.44
CA ILE A 347 18.85 23.50 3.23
C ILE A 347 20.01 24.28 3.86
N MET A 348 20.18 24.21 5.19
CA MET A 348 21.33 24.89 5.82
C MET A 348 22.61 24.16 5.40
N GLY A 349 23.33 24.71 4.42
CA GLY A 349 24.53 24.07 3.89
C GLY A 349 25.37 24.83 2.86
N GLY A 350 24.89 25.94 2.27
CA GLY A 350 25.63 26.78 1.31
C GLY A 350 26.24 28.07 1.87
#